data_AF-A0A3S0UMG9-F1
#
_entry.id   AF-A0A3S0UMG9-F1
#
_cell.length_a   1.000
_cell.length_b   1.000
_cell.length_c   1.000
_cell.angle_alpha   90.00
_cell.angle_beta   90.00
_cell.angle_gamma   90.00
#
_symmetry.space_group_name_H-M   'P 1'
#
loop_
_entity.id
_entity.type
_entity.pdbx_description
1 polymer ?
#
loop_
_entity_poly.entity_id
_entity_poly.type
_entity_poly.pdbx_seq_one_letter_code
_entity_poly.pdbx_strand_id
1 'polypeptide(L)'
;MNKFKNSNGQHLLLALFFETSVDTDRPSVLYSLKDYDNNDLPSLHRLYLECNDPTEYSFAKKYFDGWTHWKKLIACNWFKPYLEAMREELEIKMKAEALNNIRYKADENGKDGLAANKYILEKGYVDKDDKRGRPNKETIKREADKLFKDKEDILGDWQRLNG
;
A
#
# COMPACT_ATOMS: atom_id res chain seq x y z
N MET A 1 -18.62 12.33 -26.19
CA MET A 1 -18.75 10.86 -26.10
C MET A 1 -17.99 10.41 -24.86
N ASN A 2 -18.59 9.61 -23.97
CA ASN A 2 -17.89 9.13 -22.78
C ASN A 2 -16.91 8.02 -23.21
N LYS A 3 -15.60 8.23 -23.03
CA LYS A 3 -14.54 7.28 -23.46
C LYS A 3 -14.63 5.89 -22.82
N PHE A 4 -15.42 5.75 -21.75
CA PHE A 4 -15.64 4.50 -21.05
C PHE A 4 -16.90 3.75 -21.51
N LYS A 5 -17.65 4.27 -22.49
CA LYS A 5 -18.91 3.69 -22.93
C LYS A 5 -18.95 3.50 -24.44
N ASN A 6 -19.58 2.41 -24.89
CA ASN A 6 -19.89 2.21 -26.29
C ASN A 6 -21.04 3.12 -26.76
N SER A 7 -21.38 3.05 -28.06
CA SER A 7 -22.50 3.79 -28.67
C SER A 7 -23.85 3.49 -28.01
N ASN A 8 -24.01 2.32 -27.40
CA ASN A 8 -25.21 1.91 -26.66
C ASN A 8 -25.20 2.35 -25.19
N GLY A 9 -24.18 3.10 -24.74
CA GLY A 9 -24.05 3.59 -23.36
C GLY A 9 -23.59 2.55 -22.34
N GLN A 10 -23.17 1.36 -22.78
CA GLN A 10 -22.66 0.29 -21.91
C GLN A 10 -21.17 0.51 -21.62
N HIS A 11 -20.74 0.18 -20.40
CA HIS A 11 -19.34 0.30 -19.98
C HIS A 11 -18.43 -0.65 -20.76
N LEU A 12 -17.35 -0.10 -21.31
CA LEU A 12 -16.25 -0.85 -21.90
C LEU A 12 -15.39 -1.43 -20.78
N LEU A 13 -15.14 -2.74 -20.79
CA LEU A 13 -14.31 -3.41 -19.77
C LEU A 13 -13.01 -3.95 -20.39
N LEU A 14 -13.10 -4.82 -21.40
CA LEU A 14 -11.94 -5.38 -22.11
C LEU A 14 -11.29 -4.37 -23.07
N ALA A 15 -12.11 -3.60 -23.78
CA ALA A 15 -11.65 -2.65 -24.80
C ALA A 15 -10.78 -1.50 -24.24
N LEU A 16 -10.75 -1.32 -22.91
CA LEU A 16 -9.92 -0.29 -22.28
C LEU A 16 -8.45 -0.69 -22.16
N PHE A 17 -8.13 -1.98 -22.30
CA PHE A 17 -6.79 -2.51 -22.07
C PHE A 17 -6.18 -3.07 -23.34
N PHE A 18 -4.93 -2.70 -23.62
CA PHE A 18 -4.23 -3.11 -24.83
C PHE A 18 -4.13 -4.63 -25.00
N GLU A 19 -3.94 -5.35 -23.89
CA GLU A 19 -3.73 -6.80 -23.86
C GLU A 19 -5.02 -7.59 -24.14
N THR A 20 -6.18 -6.99 -23.89
CA THR A 20 -7.48 -7.65 -24.06
C THR A 20 -8.33 -7.07 -25.19
N SER A 21 -8.00 -5.88 -25.68
CA SER A 21 -8.67 -5.26 -26.82
C SER A 21 -8.38 -6.03 -28.11
N VAL A 22 -9.42 -6.27 -28.91
CA VAL A 22 -9.25 -6.68 -30.31
C VAL A 22 -8.92 -5.47 -31.19
N ASP A 23 -8.49 -5.68 -32.43
CA ASP A 23 -8.01 -4.57 -33.28
C ASP A 23 -9.07 -3.50 -33.60
N THR A 24 -10.35 -3.88 -33.61
CA THR A 24 -11.45 -2.93 -33.76
C THR A 24 -11.65 -2.02 -32.54
N ASP A 25 -11.15 -2.44 -31.37
CA ASP A 25 -11.32 -1.74 -30.10
C ASP A 25 -10.15 -0.79 -29.79
N ARG A 26 -9.07 -0.82 -30.58
CA ARG A 26 -7.85 -0.02 -30.35
C ARG A 26 -8.11 1.46 -30.09
N PRO A 27 -9.06 2.14 -30.76
CA PRO A 27 -9.38 3.54 -30.46
C PRO A 27 -9.95 3.80 -29.06
N SER A 28 -10.45 2.76 -28.38
CA SER A 28 -11.00 2.84 -27.02
C SER A 28 -10.01 2.44 -25.92
N VAL A 29 -8.81 1.98 -26.30
CA VAL A 29 -7.77 1.57 -25.35
C VAL A 29 -7.26 2.80 -24.60
N LEU A 30 -7.21 2.70 -23.28
CA LEU A 30 -6.75 3.77 -22.39
C LEU A 30 -5.55 3.36 -21.53
N TYR A 31 -5.39 2.05 -21.29
CA TYR A 31 -4.43 1.53 -20.32
C TYR A 31 -3.69 0.31 -20.88
N SER A 32 -2.51 0.05 -20.31
CA SER A 32 -1.86 -1.25 -20.37
C SER A 32 -2.00 -1.94 -19.01
N LEU A 33 -2.11 -3.27 -19.03
CA LEU A 33 -2.08 -4.12 -17.84
C LEU A 33 -0.66 -4.50 -17.39
N LYS A 34 0.37 -4.04 -18.10
CA LYS A 34 1.76 -4.19 -17.68
C LYS A 34 2.06 -3.31 -16.48
N ASP A 35 3.15 -3.62 -15.79
CA ASP A 35 3.59 -2.87 -14.60
C ASP A 35 4.25 -1.52 -14.96
N TYR A 36 4.59 -1.32 -16.23
CA TYR A 36 5.23 -0.12 -16.78
C TYR A 36 4.44 0.44 -17.95
N ASP A 37 4.55 1.75 -18.17
CA ASP A 37 3.92 2.44 -19.29
C ASP A 37 4.43 1.86 -20.63
N ASN A 38 3.52 1.56 -21.54
CA ASN A 38 3.81 0.80 -22.76
C ASN A 38 3.22 1.49 -23.98
N ASN A 39 4.08 1.94 -24.90
CA ASN A 39 3.67 2.60 -26.15
C ASN A 39 2.69 3.76 -25.90
N ASP A 40 3.09 4.72 -25.06
CA ASP A 40 2.30 5.90 -24.64
C ASP A 40 1.02 5.59 -23.84
N LEU A 41 0.71 4.31 -23.60
CA LEU A 41 -0.37 3.91 -22.71
C LEU A 41 0.11 3.82 -21.27
N PRO A 42 -0.54 4.52 -20.33
CA PRO A 42 -0.20 4.41 -18.93
C PRO A 42 -0.50 3.01 -18.40
N SER A 43 0.41 2.50 -17.57
CA SER A 43 0.20 1.28 -16.80
C SER A 43 -0.91 1.49 -15.76
N LEU A 44 -1.93 0.63 -15.80
CA LEU A 44 -2.95 0.65 -14.76
C LEU A 44 -2.35 0.35 -13.38
N HIS A 45 -1.39 -0.58 -13.34
CA HIS A 45 -0.68 -0.99 -12.13
C HIS A 45 0.05 0.19 -11.48
N ARG A 46 0.85 0.93 -12.26
CA ARG A 46 1.51 2.16 -11.79
C ARG A 46 0.50 3.18 -11.27
N LEU A 47 -0.55 3.45 -12.05
CA LEU A 47 -1.59 4.42 -11.66
C LEU A 47 -2.31 4.02 -10.36
N TYR A 48 -2.49 2.73 -10.13
CA TYR A 48 -3.11 2.18 -8.92
C TYR A 48 -2.22 2.45 -7.69
N LEU A 49 -0.94 2.10 -7.76
CA LEU A 49 0.01 2.34 -6.66
C LEU A 49 0.24 3.83 -6.38
N GLU A 50 0.24 4.67 -7.42
CA GLU A 50 0.33 6.13 -7.28
C GLU A 50 -0.92 6.74 -6.64
N CYS A 51 -2.10 6.14 -6.86
CA CYS A 51 -3.34 6.61 -6.24
C CYS A 51 -3.33 6.42 -4.73
N ASN A 52 -2.56 5.45 -4.22
CA ASN A 52 -2.37 5.15 -2.80
C ASN A 52 -3.69 5.07 -2.01
N ASP A 53 -4.72 4.46 -2.61
CA ASP A 53 -6.06 4.38 -2.04
C ASP A 53 -6.46 2.91 -1.85
N PRO A 54 -6.34 2.35 -0.63
CA PRO A 54 -6.71 0.96 -0.36
C PRO A 54 -8.22 0.69 -0.49
N THR A 55 -9.06 1.74 -0.53
CA THR A 55 -10.51 1.62 -0.73
C THR A 55 -10.91 1.66 -2.20
N GLU A 56 -9.98 2.04 -3.08
CA GLU A 56 -10.14 2.16 -4.54
C GLU A 56 -11.20 3.17 -4.99
N TYR A 57 -11.82 3.91 -4.08
CA TYR A 57 -12.91 4.83 -4.41
C TYR A 57 -12.42 6.01 -5.25
N SER A 58 -11.30 6.61 -4.84
CA SER A 58 -10.65 7.72 -5.54
C SER A 58 -10.09 7.24 -6.87
N PHE A 59 -9.54 6.03 -6.89
CA PHE A 59 -9.05 5.37 -8.11
C PHE A 59 -10.16 5.21 -9.15
N ALA A 60 -11.31 4.67 -8.73
CA ALA A 60 -12.48 4.48 -9.58
C ALA A 60 -13.03 5.80 -10.13
N LYS A 61 -13.02 6.88 -9.35
CA LYS A 61 -13.46 8.20 -9.80
C LYS A 61 -12.48 8.88 -10.75
N LYS A 62 -11.17 8.67 -10.53
CA LYS A 62 -10.11 9.36 -11.28
C LYS A 62 -9.83 8.70 -12.63
N TYR A 63 -9.77 7.37 -12.66
CA TYR A 63 -9.35 6.62 -13.84
C TYR A 63 -10.48 5.84 -14.53
N PHE A 64 -11.68 5.77 -13.94
CA PHE A 64 -12.83 5.10 -14.55
C PHE A 64 -14.07 6.00 -14.52
N ASP A 65 -15.19 5.45 -14.98
CA ASP A 65 -16.51 6.13 -14.97
C ASP A 65 -17.18 5.96 -13.59
N GLY A 66 -16.40 6.19 -12.54
CA GLY A 66 -16.80 6.05 -11.14
C GLY A 66 -16.93 4.61 -10.64
N TRP A 67 -17.46 4.50 -9.41
CA TRP A 67 -17.54 3.24 -8.66
C TRP A 67 -18.36 2.15 -9.36
N THR A 68 -19.44 2.52 -10.04
CA THR A 68 -20.29 1.53 -10.76
C THR A 68 -19.54 0.87 -11.91
N HIS A 69 -18.70 1.61 -12.62
CA HIS A 69 -17.86 1.05 -13.67
C HIS A 69 -16.78 0.13 -13.06
N TRP A 70 -16.05 0.63 -12.05
CA TRP A 70 -15.02 -0.14 -11.37
C TRP A 70 -15.55 -1.46 -10.79
N LYS A 71 -16.71 -1.45 -10.13
CA LYS A 71 -17.38 -2.66 -9.62
C LYS A 71 -17.63 -3.72 -10.69
N LYS A 72 -17.98 -3.32 -11.91
CA LYS A 72 -18.17 -4.27 -13.01
C LYS A 72 -16.85 -4.89 -13.44
N LEU A 73 -15.80 -4.08 -13.52
CA LEU A 73 -14.47 -4.54 -13.92
C LEU A 73 -13.88 -5.52 -12.91
N ILE A 74 -13.91 -5.20 -11.61
CA ILE A 74 -13.37 -6.09 -10.55
C ILE A 74 -14.17 -7.39 -10.39
N ALA A 75 -15.42 -7.41 -10.86
CA ALA A 75 -16.22 -8.64 -10.89
C ALA A 75 -15.81 -9.58 -12.05
N CYS A 76 -15.08 -9.09 -13.05
CA CYS A 76 -14.62 -9.90 -14.17
C CYS A 76 -13.49 -10.85 -13.75
N ASN A 77 -13.67 -12.16 -13.99
CA ASN A 77 -12.67 -13.18 -13.62
C ASN A 77 -11.30 -12.96 -14.27
N TRP A 78 -11.26 -12.45 -15.51
CA TRP A 78 -10.00 -12.19 -16.22
C TRP A 78 -9.18 -11.07 -15.59
N PHE A 79 -9.81 -10.13 -14.87
CA PHE A 79 -9.15 -8.97 -14.29
C PHE A 79 -8.65 -9.22 -12.86
N LYS A 80 -9.25 -10.19 -12.16
CA LYS A 80 -8.91 -10.52 -10.77
C LYS A 80 -7.42 -10.73 -10.50
N PRO A 81 -6.66 -11.48 -11.33
CA PRO A 81 -5.24 -11.70 -11.06
C PRO A 81 -4.42 -10.40 -11.05
N TYR A 82 -4.72 -9.48 -11.96
CA TYR A 82 -4.06 -8.17 -12.02
C TYR A 82 -4.43 -7.31 -10.80
N LEU A 83 -5.70 -7.33 -10.39
CA LEU A 83 -6.16 -6.59 -9.23
C LEU A 83 -5.60 -7.11 -7.92
N GLU A 84 -5.51 -8.43 -7.75
CA GLU A 84 -4.94 -9.07 -6.57
C GLU A 84 -3.46 -8.70 -6.42
N ALA A 85 -2.68 -8.74 -7.51
CA ALA A 85 -1.29 -8.29 -7.51
C ALA A 85 -1.15 -6.80 -7.12
N MET A 86 -1.96 -5.92 -7.72
CA MET A 86 -1.99 -4.49 -7.39
C MET A 86 -2.32 -4.22 -5.92
N ARG A 87 -3.29 -4.95 -5.36
CA ARG A 87 -3.71 -4.82 -3.95
C ARG A 87 -2.63 -5.30 -3.00
N GLU A 88 -2.03 -6.45 -3.29
CA GLU A 88 -0.94 -7.01 -2.49
C GLU A 88 0.25 -6.04 -2.45
N GLU A 89 0.68 -5.52 -3.60
CA GLU A 89 1.78 -4.56 -3.64
C GLU A 89 1.44 -3.25 -2.94
N LEU A 90 0.21 -2.73 -3.10
CA LEU A 90 -0.22 -1.53 -2.39
C LEU A 90 -0.19 -1.75 -0.87
N GLU A 91 -0.66 -2.90 -0.39
CA GLU A 91 -0.60 -3.25 1.03
C GLU A 91 0.83 -3.28 1.54
N ILE A 92 1.75 -3.92 0.80
CA ILE A 92 3.17 -3.97 1.13
C ILE A 92 3.79 -2.57 1.15
N LYS A 93 3.49 -1.74 0.15
CA LYS A 93 3.94 -0.35 0.07
C LYS A 93 3.47 0.44 1.28
N MET A 94 2.18 0.36 1.62
CA MET A 94 1.61 1.05 2.78
C MET A 94 2.23 0.56 4.10
N LYS A 95 2.46 -0.75 4.25
CA LYS A 95 3.16 -1.33 5.41
C LYS A 95 4.59 -0.78 5.50
N ALA A 96 5.32 -0.69 4.39
CA ALA A 96 6.67 -0.14 4.35
C ALA A 96 6.70 1.35 4.71
N GLU A 97 5.77 2.15 4.16
CA GLU A 97 5.62 3.57 4.49
C GLU A 97 5.31 3.77 5.98
N ALA A 98 4.37 2.98 6.53
CA ALA A 98 4.04 3.02 7.96
C ALA A 98 5.26 2.64 8.82
N LEU A 99 6.01 1.60 8.45
CA LEU A 99 7.20 1.19 9.19
C LEU A 99 8.30 2.26 9.16
N ASN A 100 8.51 2.90 8.01
CA ASN A 100 9.45 4.02 7.89
C ASN A 100 9.04 5.21 8.77
N ASN A 101 7.74 5.52 8.84
CA ASN A 101 7.23 6.57 9.73
C ASN A 101 7.43 6.21 11.21
N ILE A 102 7.24 4.94 11.59
CA ILE A 102 7.52 4.47 12.95
C ILE A 102 9.02 4.59 13.25
N ARG A 103 9.89 4.19 12.31
CA ARG A 103 11.34 4.33 12.45
C ARG A 103 11.77 5.79 12.63
N TYR A 104 11.22 6.71 11.83
CA TYR A 104 11.49 8.13 11.99
C TYR A 104 11.09 8.64 13.38
N LYS A 105 9.91 8.26 13.88
CA LYS A 105 9.48 8.60 15.25
C LYS A 105 10.36 7.95 16.32
N ALA A 106 10.88 6.75 16.08
CA ALA A 106 11.76 6.05 17.02
C ALA A 106 13.08 6.80 17.29
N ASP A 107 13.56 7.55 16.29
CA ASP A 107 14.75 8.39 16.38
C ASP A 107 14.49 9.70 17.16
N GLU A 108 13.23 10.06 17.44
CA GLU A 108 12.88 11.23 18.24
C GLU A 108 13.09 11.00 19.76
N ASN A 109 13.49 12.06 20.46
CA ASN A 109 13.64 12.06 21.90
C ASN A 109 12.28 12.33 22.58
N GLY A 110 11.70 11.32 23.23
CA GLY A 110 10.44 11.45 23.95
C GLY A 110 9.68 10.12 24.11
N LYS A 111 8.48 10.20 24.70
CA LYS A 111 7.59 9.05 24.94
C LYS A 111 7.14 8.37 23.65
N ASP A 112 6.95 9.13 22.58
CA ASP A 112 6.51 8.60 21.28
C ASP A 112 7.60 7.76 20.61
N GLY A 113 8.86 8.21 20.67
CA GLY A 113 10.00 7.44 20.15
C GLY A 113 10.28 6.17 20.96
N LEU A 114 10.02 6.20 22.27
CA LEU A 114 10.08 5.01 23.12
C LEU A 114 9.02 3.96 22.73
N ALA A 115 7.77 4.38 22.53
CA ALA A 115 6.70 3.50 22.08
C ALA A 115 6.97 2.92 20.67
N ALA A 116 7.51 3.73 19.76
CA ALA A 116 7.91 3.30 18.43
C ALA A 116 9.03 2.25 18.46
N ASN A 117 10.08 2.47 19.26
CA ASN A 117 11.16 1.50 19.46
C ASN A 117 10.64 0.15 20.01
N LYS A 118 9.71 0.19 20.96
CA LYS A 118 9.06 -1.04 21.48
C LYS A 118 8.36 -1.82 20.39
N TYR A 119 7.57 -1.14 19.57
CA TYR A 119 6.80 -1.77 18.49
C TYR A 119 7.73 -2.45 17.47
N ILE A 120 8.85 -1.81 17.12
CA ILE A 120 9.87 -2.38 16.23
C ILE A 120 10.53 -3.62 16.86
N LEU A 121 10.96 -3.53 18.12
CA LEU A 121 11.59 -4.65 18.84
C LEU A 121 10.66 -5.86 18.97
N GLU A 122 9.38 -5.63 19.28
CA GLU A 122 8.36 -6.67 19.40
C GLU A 122 7.96 -7.31 18.06
N LYS A 123 8.50 -6.81 16.95
CA LYS A 123 8.13 -7.16 15.57
C LYS A 123 6.63 -7.02 15.35
N GLY A 124 6.05 -5.91 15.81
CA GLY A 124 4.60 -5.67 15.74
C GLY A 124 4.03 -5.59 14.32
N TYR A 125 4.90 -5.48 13.32
CA TYR A 125 4.59 -5.43 11.89
C TYR A 125 4.56 -6.83 11.22
N VAL A 126 5.01 -7.88 11.90
CA VAL A 126 4.99 -9.25 11.37
C VAL A 126 3.63 -9.89 11.65
N ASP A 127 2.99 -10.42 10.60
CA ASP A 127 1.71 -11.09 10.73
C ASP A 127 1.81 -12.30 11.67
N LYS A 128 0.81 -12.46 12.54
CA LYS A 128 0.86 -13.42 13.67
C LYS A 128 0.93 -14.89 13.26
N ASP A 129 0.71 -15.19 11.97
CA ASP A 129 0.78 -16.53 11.40
C ASP A 129 2.20 -16.93 10.97
N ASP A 130 3.16 -16.00 11.02
CA ASP A 130 4.57 -16.26 10.72
C ASP A 130 5.30 -16.89 11.93
N LYS A 131 4.88 -18.11 12.28
CA LYS A 131 5.29 -18.85 13.50
C LYS A 131 6.66 -19.55 13.41
N ARG A 132 7.41 -19.40 12.33
CA ARG A 132 8.70 -20.10 12.17
C ARG A 132 9.86 -19.25 12.70
N GLY A 133 10.27 -19.52 13.94
CA GLY A 133 11.57 -19.06 14.48
C GLY A 133 11.55 -17.82 15.37
N ARG A 134 10.40 -17.39 15.90
CA ARG A 134 10.31 -16.23 16.79
C ARG A 134 11.11 -16.47 18.09
N PRO A 135 12.08 -15.60 18.47
CA PRO A 135 12.64 -15.59 19.82
C PRO A 135 11.52 -15.47 20.87
N ASN A 136 11.66 -16.11 22.03
CA ASN A 136 10.60 -16.15 23.04
C ASN A 136 10.12 -14.71 23.36
N LYS A 137 8.79 -14.48 23.35
CA LYS A 137 8.16 -13.17 23.58
C LYS A 137 8.68 -12.48 24.84
N GLU A 138 9.01 -13.26 25.85
CA GLU A 138 9.57 -12.77 27.13
C GLU A 138 10.95 -12.14 26.97
N THR A 139 11.81 -12.70 26.13
CA THR A 139 13.17 -12.18 25.90
C THR A 139 13.11 -10.83 25.20
N ILE A 140 12.24 -10.70 24.20
CA ILE A 140 12.02 -9.46 23.45
C ILE A 140 11.44 -8.38 24.36
N LYS A 141 10.44 -8.73 25.18
CA LYS A 141 9.85 -7.81 26.14
C LYS A 141 10.89 -7.32 27.16
N ARG A 142 11.75 -8.21 27.65
CA ARG A 142 12.82 -7.89 28.60
C ARG A 142 13.87 -6.95 28.00
N GLU A 143 14.28 -7.18 26.75
CA GLU A 143 15.21 -6.30 26.04
C GLU A 143 14.61 -4.93 25.76
N ALA A 144 13.33 -4.89 25.37
CA ALA A 144 12.60 -3.64 25.25
C ALA A 144 12.60 -2.89 26.58
N ASP A 145 12.10 -3.49 27.65
CA ASP A 145 11.98 -2.85 28.97
C ASP A 145 13.34 -2.37 29.53
N LYS A 146 14.46 -3.03 29.15
CA LYS A 146 15.81 -2.57 29.49
C LYS A 146 16.19 -1.29 28.74
N LEU A 147 16.01 -1.27 27.41
CA LEU A 147 16.26 -0.08 26.59
C LEU A 147 15.38 1.12 27.03
N PHE A 148 14.16 0.87 27.50
CA PHE A 148 13.29 1.89 28.08
C PHE A 148 13.91 2.56 29.30
N LYS A 149 14.40 1.77 30.26
CA LYS A 149 15.08 2.30 31.45
C LYS A 149 16.33 3.09 31.09
N ASP A 150 17.15 2.54 30.20
CA ASP A 150 18.40 3.18 29.81
C ASP A 150 18.15 4.57 29.17
N LYS A 151 17.08 4.75 28.38
CA LYS A 151 16.75 6.07 27.79
C LYS A 151 16.15 7.05 28.82
N GLU A 152 15.33 6.57 29.76
CA GLU A 152 14.83 7.42 30.86
C GLU A 152 15.97 7.92 31.75
N ASP A 153 16.94 7.05 32.05
CA ASP A 153 18.12 7.40 32.85
C ASP A 153 19.00 8.43 32.13
N ILE A 154 19.24 8.26 30.82
CA ILE A 154 20.00 9.23 29.99
C ILE A 154 19.31 10.60 29.96
N LEU A 155 17.98 10.64 29.79
CA LEU A 155 17.21 11.89 29.79
C LEU A 155 17.24 12.58 31.16
N GLY A 156 17.10 11.79 32.24
CA GLY A 156 17.16 12.31 33.61
C GLY A 156 18.55 12.81 34.01
N ASP A 157 19.62 12.20 33.50
CA ASP A 157 21.00 12.68 33.69
C ASP A 157 21.25 13.96 32.87
N TRP A 158 20.77 14.03 31.62
CA TRP A 158 20.90 15.23 30.78
C TRP A 158 20.22 16.46 31.42
N GLN A 159 19.02 16.27 32.00
CA GLN A 159 18.31 17.34 32.70
C GLN A 159 19.01 17.79 33.99
N ARG A 160 19.74 16.90 34.67
CA ARG A 160 20.50 17.22 35.89
C ARG A 160 21.82 17.97 35.62
N LEU A 161 22.39 17.80 34.43
CA LEU A 161 23.64 18.46 34.05
C LEU A 161 23.45 19.86 33.41
N ASN A 162 22.25 20.13 32.87
CA ASN A 162 21.94 21.37 32.15
C ASN A 162 20.86 22.25 32.83
N GLY A 163 20.39 21.88 34.02
CA GLY A 163 19.49 22.66 34.88
C GLY A 163 20.18 23.11 36.15
#